data_AF-A0A530QJG0-F1
#
_entry.id   AF-A0A530QJG0-F1
#
_cell.length_a   1.000
_cell.length_b   1.000
_cell.length_c   1.000
_cell.angle_alpha   90.00
_cell.angle_beta   90.00
_cell.angle_gamma   90.00
#
_symmetry.space_group_name_H-M   'P 1'
#
loop_
_entity.id
_entity.type
_entity.pdbx_description
1 polymer ?
#
loop_
_entity_poly.entity_id
_entity_poly.type
_entity_poly.pdbx_seq_one_letter_code
_entity_poly.pdbx_strand_id
1 'polypeptide(L)'
;HDYAPDIHALVLASPAFSVKLYVPFAKEGIALWQKLKGRFFVNSYVKAKFLTHDPERIASFDADPLITRPIASNILVELYAHAARIVSDARAITVPTQLLISGADWVVRHGPQHEFFVNLASPPKERHVLPGFFH
;
A
#
# COMPACT_ATOMS: atom_id res chain seq x y z
N HIS A 1 -22.01 -0.62 4.14
CA HIS A 1 -20.63 -0.24 4.43
C HIS A 1 -20.11 -1.11 5.55
N ASP A 2 -18.78 -1.30 5.61
CA ASP A 2 -18.15 -2.09 6.68
C ASP A 2 -18.24 -1.36 8.02
N TYR A 3 -17.99 -2.10 9.10
CA TYR A 3 -17.78 -1.52 10.41
C TYR A 3 -16.54 -0.62 10.41
N ALA A 4 -16.69 0.61 10.89
CA ALA A 4 -15.57 1.50 11.20
C ALA A 4 -15.58 1.78 12.71
N PRO A 5 -14.45 1.59 13.42
CA PRO A 5 -14.35 2.00 14.81
C PRO A 5 -14.45 3.52 14.93
N ASP A 6 -14.90 4.00 16.08
CA ASP A 6 -14.96 5.43 16.36
C ASP A 6 -13.55 5.97 16.60
N ILE A 7 -13.03 6.70 15.61
CA ILE A 7 -11.69 7.30 15.63
C ILE A 7 -11.79 8.80 15.37
N HIS A 8 -10.97 9.58 16.06
CA HIS A 8 -10.95 11.04 15.91
C HIS A 8 -10.31 11.50 14.59
N ALA A 9 -9.33 10.75 14.07
CA ALA A 9 -8.63 11.09 12.84
C ALA A 9 -7.96 9.86 12.22
N LEU A 10 -7.71 9.94 10.92
CA LEU A 10 -6.98 8.96 10.12
C LEU A 10 -5.74 9.61 9.51
N VAL A 11 -4.55 9.06 9.78
CA VAL A 11 -3.30 9.49 9.13
C VAL A 11 -2.75 8.32 8.33
N LEU A 12 -2.57 8.51 7.02
CA LEU A 12 -2.06 7.50 6.11
C LEU A 12 -0.72 7.97 5.53
N ALA A 13 0.33 7.18 5.72
CA ALA A 13 1.63 7.38 5.08
C ALA A 13 1.81 6.37 3.95
N SER A 14 1.96 6.88 2.72
CA SER A 14 2.16 6.13 1.48
C SER A 14 1.29 4.86 1.36
N PRO A 15 -0.04 4.94 1.56
CA PRO A 15 -0.89 3.77 1.66
C PRO A 15 -0.82 2.91 0.38
N ALA A 16 -0.69 1.60 0.57
CA ALA A 16 -0.51 0.63 -0.50
C ALA A 16 -1.80 0.28 -1.27
N PHE A 17 -2.46 1.30 -1.83
CA PHE A 17 -3.66 1.09 -2.64
C PHE A 17 -3.37 0.44 -4.01
N SER A 18 -2.13 0.51 -4.47
CA SER A 18 -1.68 -0.24 -5.64
C SER A 18 -0.17 -0.38 -5.60
N VAL A 19 0.29 -1.62 -5.42
CA VAL A 19 1.72 -1.95 -5.40
C VAL A 19 2.25 -1.99 -6.84
N LYS A 20 3.51 -1.64 -7.04
CA LYS A 20 4.19 -1.76 -8.33
C LYS A 20 4.61 -3.21 -8.57
N LEU A 21 3.77 -3.96 -9.27
CA LEU A 21 4.18 -5.23 -9.89
C LEU A 21 4.86 -4.93 -11.23
N TYR A 22 6.10 -5.36 -11.37
CA TYR A 22 6.91 -5.16 -12.58
C TYR A 22 6.62 -6.20 -13.66
N VAL A 23 6.17 -7.39 -13.26
CA VAL A 23 5.81 -8.46 -14.20
C VAL A 23 4.36 -8.27 -14.66
N PRO A 24 4.11 -8.11 -15.97
CA PRO A 24 2.76 -8.02 -16.51
C PRO A 24 1.91 -9.22 -16.11
N PHE A 25 0.62 -9.00 -15.80
CA PHE A 25 -0.33 -10.02 -15.38
C PHE A 25 0.07 -10.83 -14.13
N ALA A 26 1.05 -10.36 -13.35
CA ALA A 26 1.49 -11.08 -12.16
C ALA A 26 0.36 -11.31 -11.14
N LYS A 27 -0.51 -10.32 -10.93
CA LYS A 27 -1.66 -10.46 -10.01
C LYS A 27 -2.62 -11.54 -10.49
N GLU A 28 -2.98 -11.51 -11.77
CA GLU A 28 -3.91 -12.44 -12.41
C GLU A 28 -3.33 -13.87 -12.41
N GLY A 29 -2.03 -14.01 -12.73
CA GLY A 29 -1.32 -15.29 -12.70
C GLY A 29 -1.24 -15.88 -11.30
N ILE A 30 -0.92 -15.06 -10.29
CA ILE A 30 -0.89 -15.49 -8.88
C ILE A 30 -2.28 -15.93 -8.42
N ALA A 31 -3.33 -15.16 -8.76
CA ALA A 31 -4.70 -15.51 -8.41
C ALA A 31 -5.17 -16.81 -9.08
N LEU A 32 -4.82 -17.03 -10.35
CA LEU A 32 -5.13 -18.27 -11.07
C LEU A 32 -4.40 -19.46 -10.44
N TRP A 33 -3.09 -19.33 -10.21
CA TRP A 33 -2.30 -20.39 -9.61
C TRP A 33 -2.79 -20.74 -8.21
N GLN A 34 -3.18 -19.73 -7.43
CA GLN A 34 -3.76 -19.92 -6.11
C GLN A 34 -5.07 -20.73 -6.16
N LYS A 35 -5.94 -20.47 -7.14
CA LYS A 35 -7.17 -21.26 -7.33
C LYS A 35 -6.89 -22.71 -7.71
N LEU A 36 -5.82 -22.97 -8.46
CA LEU A 36 -5.47 -24.31 -8.94
C LEU A 36 -4.69 -25.15 -7.93
N LYS A 37 -3.80 -24.52 -7.17
CA LYS A 37 -2.81 -25.21 -6.31
C LYS A 37 -2.91 -24.86 -4.83
N GLY A 38 -3.85 -24.00 -4.46
CA GLY A 38 -3.98 -23.49 -3.10
C GLY A 38 -3.00 -22.35 -2.81
N ARG A 39 -2.91 -21.96 -1.53
CA ARG A 39 -2.04 -20.86 -1.09
C ARG A 39 -0.57 -21.25 -1.22
N PHE A 40 0.25 -20.30 -1.65
CA PHE A 40 1.70 -20.45 -1.78
C PHE A 40 2.37 -19.13 -1.41
N PHE A 41 3.70 -19.10 -1.40
CA PHE A 41 4.45 -17.89 -1.09
C PHE A 41 5.13 -17.32 -2.34
N VAL A 42 5.11 -15.99 -2.45
CA VAL A 42 5.88 -15.22 -3.44
C VAL A 42 6.87 -14.34 -2.70
N ASN A 43 8.07 -14.15 -3.24
CA ASN A 43 9.04 -13.26 -2.60
C ASN A 43 8.74 -11.81 -2.95
N SER A 44 8.77 -10.93 -1.94
CA SER A 44 8.76 -9.49 -2.13
C SER A 44 10.00 -9.06 -2.93
N TYR A 45 9.78 -8.19 -3.92
CA TYR A 45 10.86 -7.52 -4.66
C TYR A 45 11.31 -6.21 -3.98
N VAL A 46 10.63 -5.81 -2.90
CA VAL A 46 10.97 -4.61 -2.15
C VAL A 46 12.30 -4.82 -1.42
N LYS A 47 13.20 -3.86 -1.59
CA LYS A 47 14.53 -3.83 -0.98
C LYS A 47 14.63 -2.57 -0.14
N ALA A 48 15.43 -2.59 0.92
CA ALA A 48 15.61 -1.47 1.84
C ALA A 48 15.92 -0.14 1.12
N LYS A 49 16.75 -0.20 0.07
CA LYS A 49 17.10 0.95 -0.78
C LYS A 49 15.95 1.60 -1.55
N PHE A 50 14.78 0.98 -1.59
CA PHE A 50 13.55 1.53 -2.18
C PHE A 50 12.65 2.19 -1.14
N LEU A 51 12.94 2.00 0.14
CA LEU A 51 12.18 2.50 1.28
C LEU A 51 12.77 3.81 1.81
N THR A 52 14.09 3.93 1.83
CA THR A 52 14.74 5.10 2.41
C THR A 52 16.04 5.46 1.70
N HIS A 53 16.41 6.74 1.80
CA HIS A 53 17.72 7.25 1.43
C HIS A 53 18.75 7.06 2.55
N ASP A 54 18.30 6.82 3.78
CA ASP A 54 19.14 6.73 4.97
C ASP A 54 19.94 5.40 4.97
N PRO A 55 21.27 5.44 4.84
CA PRO A 55 22.10 4.24 4.79
C PRO A 55 22.10 3.45 6.10
N GLU A 56 21.95 4.10 7.26
CA GLU A 56 21.87 3.41 8.55
C GLU A 56 20.56 2.62 8.66
N ARG A 57 19.45 3.22 8.19
CA ARG A 57 18.16 2.53 8.13
C ARG A 57 18.18 1.37 7.15
N ILE A 58 18.82 1.52 5.99
CA ILE A 58 19.03 0.42 5.05
C ILE A 58 19.76 -0.74 5.72
N ALA A 59 20.90 -0.47 6.37
CA ALA A 59 21.67 -1.49 7.06
C ALA A 59 20.87 -2.16 8.18
N SER A 60 20.10 -1.39 8.96
CA SER A 60 19.25 -1.93 10.03
C SER A 60 18.15 -2.84 9.49
N PHE A 61 17.51 -2.46 8.36
CA PHE A 61 16.46 -3.25 7.72
C PHE A 61 17.01 -4.57 7.18
N ASP A 62 18.18 -4.53 6.53
CA ASP A 62 18.79 -5.72 5.93
C ASP A 62 19.33 -6.70 7.00
N ALA A 63 19.68 -6.20 8.19
CA ALA A 63 20.15 -7.01 9.31
C ALA A 63 19.04 -7.53 10.23
N ASP A 64 17.80 -7.05 10.10
CA ASP A 64 16.70 -7.42 10.99
C ASP A 64 16.16 -8.84 10.70
N PRO A 65 16.30 -9.80 11.63
CA PRO A 65 15.82 -11.16 11.42
C PRO A 65 14.30 -11.30 11.47
N LEU A 66 13.57 -10.29 11.94
CA LEU A 66 12.10 -10.30 12.02
C LEU A 66 11.45 -9.90 10.69
N ILE A 67 12.20 -9.32 9.76
CA ILE A 67 11.70 -8.94 8.45
C ILE A 67 11.62 -10.17 7.54
N THR A 68 10.39 -10.57 7.19
CA THR A 68 10.14 -11.69 6.28
C THR A 68 9.91 -11.19 4.85
N ARG A 69 10.60 -11.82 3.90
CA ARG A 69 10.47 -11.53 2.46
C ARG A 69 9.36 -12.32 1.76
N PRO A 70 9.06 -13.57 2.14
CA PRO A 70 7.96 -14.32 1.56
C PRO A 70 6.60 -13.73 1.95
N ILE A 71 5.77 -13.46 0.96
CA ILE A 71 4.39 -12.97 1.09
C ILE A 71 3.46 -14.11 0.67
N ALA A 72 2.45 -14.42 1.48
CA ALA A 72 1.43 -15.39 1.08
C ALA A 72 0.63 -14.86 -0.13
N SER A 73 0.38 -15.72 -1.12
CA SER A 73 -0.24 -15.36 -2.39
C SER A 73 -1.61 -14.71 -2.21
N ASN A 74 -2.41 -15.19 -1.24
CA ASN A 74 -3.71 -14.63 -0.93
C ASN A 74 -3.62 -13.21 -0.41
N ILE A 75 -2.61 -12.90 0.43
CA ILE A 75 -2.42 -11.54 0.97
C ILE A 75 -2.18 -10.55 -0.16
N LEU A 76 -1.35 -10.92 -1.15
CA LEU A 76 -1.10 -10.04 -2.30
C LEU A 76 -2.36 -9.83 -3.14
N VAL A 77 -3.13 -10.89 -3.44
CA VAL A 77 -4.35 -10.80 -4.24
C VAL A 77 -5.44 -10.01 -3.50
N GLU A 78 -5.64 -10.31 -2.22
CA GLU A 78 -6.62 -9.65 -1.34
C GLU A 78 -6.28 -8.18 -1.14
N LEU A 79 -4.99 -7.82 -1.01
CA LEU A 79 -4.54 -6.42 -0.92
C LEU A 79 -5.07 -5.60 -2.10
N TYR A 80 -4.93 -6.09 -3.34
CA TYR A 80 -5.46 -5.36 -4.50
C TYR A 80 -6.97 -5.25 -4.51
N ALA A 81 -7.68 -6.32 -4.13
CA ALA A 81 -9.14 -6.32 -4.10
C ALA A 81 -9.68 -5.35 -3.04
N HIS A 82 -9.12 -5.40 -1.83
CA HIS A 82 -9.49 -4.52 -0.73
C HIS A 82 -9.10 -3.07 -1.02
N ALA A 83 -7.91 -2.83 -1.55
CA ALA A 83 -7.48 -1.49 -1.91
C ALA A 83 -8.39 -0.84 -2.95
N ALA A 84 -8.71 -1.55 -4.05
CA ALA A 84 -9.61 -1.04 -5.08
C ALA A 84 -10.96 -0.65 -4.48
N ARG A 85 -11.51 -1.50 -3.60
CA ARG A 85 -12.77 -1.23 -2.91
C ARG A 85 -12.68 -0.03 -1.96
N ILE A 86 -11.61 0.09 -1.18
CA ILE A 86 -11.38 1.22 -0.27
C ILE A 86 -11.30 2.54 -1.05
N VAL A 87 -10.59 2.55 -2.18
CA VAL A 87 -10.47 3.74 -3.04
C VAL A 87 -11.82 4.12 -3.65
N SER A 88 -12.58 3.13 -4.15
CA SER A 88 -13.89 3.37 -4.76
C SER A 88 -14.95 3.81 -3.74
N ASP A 89 -14.90 3.29 -2.52
CA ASP A 89 -15.86 3.57 -1.44
C ASP A 89 -15.33 4.61 -0.44
N ALA A 90 -14.27 5.35 -0.77
CA ALA A 90 -13.66 6.32 0.14
C ALA A 90 -14.62 7.44 0.59
N ARG A 91 -15.74 7.63 -0.14
CA ARG A 91 -16.86 8.51 0.25
C ARG A 91 -17.51 8.11 1.58
N ALA A 92 -17.42 6.84 1.98
CA ALA A 92 -17.91 6.39 3.29
C ALA A 92 -17.05 6.89 4.45
N ILE A 93 -15.83 7.37 4.19
CA ILE A 93 -14.90 7.87 5.20
C ILE A 93 -15.13 9.37 5.39
N THR A 94 -15.70 9.72 6.55
CA THR A 94 -16.04 11.10 6.94
C THR A 94 -15.15 11.66 8.04
N VAL A 95 -14.30 10.82 8.66
CA VAL A 95 -13.38 11.25 9.73
C VAL A 95 -12.28 12.17 9.20
N PRO A 96 -11.78 13.14 9.99
CA PRO A 96 -10.62 13.94 9.61
C PRO A 96 -9.47 13.09 9.08
N THR A 97 -8.94 13.41 7.90
CA THR A 97 -7.96 12.53 7.23
C THR A 97 -6.76 13.30 6.70
N GLN A 98 -5.56 12.87 7.07
CA GLN A 98 -4.30 13.34 6.50
C GLN A 98 -3.66 12.23 5.66
N LEU A 99 -3.26 12.57 4.44
CA LEU A 99 -2.59 11.67 3.50
C LEU A 99 -1.19 12.19 3.16
N LEU A 100 -0.17 11.42 3.50
CA LEU A 100 1.23 11.68 3.15
C LEU A 100 1.62 10.77 2.00
N ILE A 101 2.14 11.34 0.90
CA ILE A 101 2.52 10.62 -0.31
C ILE A 101 4.01 10.84 -0.56
N SER A 102 4.79 9.77 -0.57
CA SER A 102 6.20 9.79 -0.97
C SER A 102 6.33 10.17 -2.44
N GLY A 103 7.07 11.24 -2.75
CA GLY A 103 7.16 11.81 -4.11
C GLY A 103 8.00 10.98 -5.09
N ALA A 104 8.90 10.14 -4.59
CA ALA A 104 9.78 9.26 -5.37
C ALA A 104 9.60 7.79 -4.94
N ASP A 105 8.35 7.37 -4.73
CA ASP A 105 8.01 6.03 -4.25
C ASP A 105 8.26 4.95 -5.32
N TRP A 106 9.03 3.90 -4.98
CA TRP A 106 9.34 2.76 -5.86
C TRP A 106 8.47 1.52 -5.60
N VAL A 107 7.65 1.55 -4.55
CA VAL A 107 6.85 0.43 -4.04
C VAL A 107 5.40 0.56 -4.46
N VAL A 108 4.79 1.74 -4.38
CA VAL A 108 3.37 1.95 -4.68
C VAL A 108 3.14 3.03 -5.73
N ARG A 109 1.96 3.01 -6.36
CA ARG A 109 1.54 4.01 -7.35
C ARG A 109 0.84 5.18 -6.66
N HIS A 110 1.07 6.40 -7.15
CA HIS A 110 0.44 7.60 -6.58
C HIS A 110 -1.02 7.75 -7.00
N GLY A 111 -1.38 7.33 -8.22
CA GLY A 111 -2.72 7.54 -8.78
C GLY A 111 -3.86 7.15 -7.81
N PRO A 112 -3.88 5.91 -7.31
CA PRO A 112 -4.91 5.48 -6.37
C PRO A 112 -4.92 6.24 -5.03
N GLN A 113 -3.76 6.75 -4.57
CA GLN A 113 -3.69 7.59 -3.36
C GLN A 113 -4.34 8.96 -3.61
N HIS A 114 -4.10 9.56 -4.77
CA HIS A 114 -4.75 10.79 -5.17
C HIS A 114 -6.26 10.62 -5.37
N GLU A 115 -6.66 9.52 -6.01
CA GLU A 115 -8.07 9.15 -6.20
C GLU A 115 -8.79 8.96 -4.86
N PHE A 116 -8.20 8.18 -3.95
CA PHE A 116 -8.70 8.01 -2.59
C PHE A 116 -8.97 9.37 -1.92
N PHE A 117 -7.98 10.27 -1.93
CA PHE A 117 -8.12 11.59 -1.32
C PHE A 117 -9.24 12.42 -1.93
N VAL A 118 -9.37 12.43 -3.26
CA VAL A 118 -10.44 13.14 -3.96
C VAL A 118 -11.81 12.58 -3.56
N ASN A 119 -11.91 11.26 -3.44
CA ASN A 119 -13.15 10.56 -3.11
C ASN A 119 -13.56 10.69 -1.63
N LEU A 120 -12.66 11.01 -0.70
CA LEU A 120 -13.02 11.22 0.71
C LEU A 120 -14.17 12.23 0.88
N ALA A 121 -15.13 11.91 1.76
CA ALA A 121 -16.22 12.82 2.15
C ALA A 121 -15.91 13.64 3.41
N SER A 122 -14.78 13.37 4.05
CA SER A 122 -14.29 14.13 5.21
C SER A 122 -14.17 15.63 4.92
N PRO A 123 -14.82 16.50 5.73
CA PRO A 123 -14.67 17.96 5.57
C PRO A 123 -13.24 18.45 5.86
N PRO A 124 -12.57 18.06 6.97
CA PRO A 124 -11.16 18.34 7.17
C PRO A 124 -10.31 17.22 6.57
N LYS A 125 -9.82 17.42 5.35
CA LYS A 125 -8.87 16.52 4.70
C LYS A 125 -7.65 17.24 4.14
N GLU A 126 -6.48 16.67 4.38
CA GLU A 126 -5.18 17.20 3.95
C GLU A 126 -4.39 16.16 3.15
N ARG A 127 -3.62 16.63 2.18
CA ARG A 127 -2.73 15.78 1.37
C ARG A 127 -1.40 16.47 1.15
N HIS A 128 -0.31 15.80 1.51
CA HIS A 128 1.05 16.26 1.32
C HIS A 128 1.80 15.29 0.41
N VAL A 129 2.34 15.81 -0.69
CA VAL A 129 3.31 15.06 -1.50
C VAL A 129 4.69 15.52 -1.04
N LEU A 130 5.51 14.57 -0.56
CA LEU A 130 6.84 14.83 -0.01
C LEU A 130 7.88 14.63 -1.11
N PRO A 131 8.40 15.69 -1.74
CA PRO A 131 9.28 15.56 -2.90
C PRO A 131 10.55 14.80 -2.54
N GLY A 132 10.95 13.85 -3.39
CA GLY A 132 12.16 13.06 -3.19
C GLY A 132 12.07 11.97 -2.13
N PHE A 133 11.02 11.91 -1.31
CA PHE A 133 10.87 10.85 -0.31
C PHE A 133 10.65 9.50 -1.00
N PHE A 134 11.34 8.47 -0.49
CA PHE A 134 11.06 7.06 -0.79
C PHE A 134 9.91 6.55 0.08
N HIS A 135 9.53 5.28 -0.07
CA HIS A 135 8.38 4.67 0.59
C HIS A 135 8.56 4.56 2.11
#